data_AF-A0A4Q7EH91-F1
#
_entry.id   AF-A0A4Q7EH91-F1
#
_cell.length_a   1.000
_cell.length_b   1.000
_cell.length_c   1.000
_cell.angle_alpha   90.00
_cell.angle_beta   90.00
_cell.angle_gamma   90.00
#
_symmetry.space_group_name_H-M   'P 1'
#
loop_
_entity.id
_entity.type
_entity.pdbx_description
1 polymer ?
#
loop_
_entity_poly.entity_id
_entity_poly.type
_entity_poly.pdbx_seq_one_letter_code
_entity_poly.pdbx_strand_id
1 'polypeptide(L)' 'MKSQYNPHKFPLWAYLKQPVFSPHYKLRLNPGRFWHSQRLRHLESCWAKVYKPEEHYNS' A
#
# COMPACT_ATOMS: atom_id res chain seq x y z
N MET A 1 -1.40 -15.31 14.06
CA MET A 1 -2.24 -14.21 14.58
C MET A 1 -2.64 -13.32 13.42
N LYS A 2 -3.94 -13.14 13.14
CA LYS A 2 -4.41 -12.28 12.04
C LYS A 2 -4.27 -10.82 12.48
N SER A 3 -3.32 -10.09 11.90
CA SER A 3 -3.20 -8.65 12.12
C SER A 3 -4.46 -7.98 11.57
N GLN A 4 -5.29 -7.42 12.46
CA GLN A 4 -6.41 -6.58 12.05
C GLN A 4 -5.82 -5.39 11.26
N TYR A 5 -6.04 -5.40 9.95
CA TYR A 5 -5.72 -4.27 9.09
C TYR A 5 -6.51 -3.06 9.59
N ASN A 6 -5.81 -2.12 10.21
CA ASN A 6 -6.40 -0.86 10.62
C ASN A 6 -6.20 0.13 9.46
N PRO A 7 -7.25 0.47 8.70
CA PRO A 7 -7.15 1.29 7.48
C PRO A 7 -6.63 2.71 7.75
N HIS A 8 -6.57 3.13 9.02
CA HIS A 8 -6.08 4.44 9.43
C HIS A 8 -4.61 4.45 9.84
N LYS A 9 -3.96 3.27 9.99
CA LYS A 9 -2.55 3.20 10.38
C LYS A 9 -1.65 3.31 9.16
N PHE A 10 -0.64 4.16 9.26
CA PHE A 10 0.40 4.28 8.24
C PHE A 10 1.14 2.93 8.06
N PRO A 11 1.23 2.39 6.83
CA PRO A 11 1.78 1.09 6.57
C PRO A 11 3.28 1.23 6.33
N LEU A 12 3.98 1.41 7.45
CA LEU A 12 5.43 1.62 7.49
C LEU A 12 6.19 0.56 6.67
N TRP A 13 5.81 -0.71 6.79
CA TRP A 13 6.44 -1.79 6.03
C TRP A 13 6.23 -1.68 4.52
N ALA A 14 5.07 -1.23 4.05
CA ALA A 14 4.82 -1.05 2.62
C ALA A 14 5.63 0.13 2.06
N TYR A 15 5.77 1.18 2.87
CA TYR A 15 6.60 2.35 2.55
C TYR A 15 8.09 1.99 2.46
N LEU A 16 8.62 1.24 3.42
CA LEU A 16 10.04 0.84 3.42
C LEU A 16 10.36 -0.18 2.30
N LYS A 17 9.38 -0.98 1.87
CA LYS A 17 9.54 -1.95 0.77
C LYS A 17 9.34 -1.35 -0.62
N GLN A 18 9.24 -0.03 -0.76
CA GLN A 18 9.18 0.58 -2.09
C GLN A 18 10.44 0.19 -2.88
N PRO A 19 10.31 -0.22 -4.16
CA PRO A 19 11.47 -0.54 -4.97
C PRO A 19 12.25 0.75 -5.27
N VAL A 20 13.44 0.84 -4.67
CA VAL A 20 14.30 2.05 -4.68
C VAL A 20 15.02 2.24 -6.03
N PHE A 21 15.18 1.18 -6.81
CA PHE A 21 15.96 1.16 -8.05
C PHE A 21 15.18 0.69 -9.28
N SER A 22 13.85 0.69 -9.23
CA SER A 22 13.05 0.29 -10.39
C SER A 22 12.78 1.49 -11.31
N PRO A 23 13.19 1.46 -12.58
CA PRO A 23 12.90 2.54 -13.53
C PRO A 23 11.39 2.67 -13.83
N HIS A 24 10.62 1.61 -13.57
CA HIS A 24 9.17 1.57 -13.76
C HIS A 24 8.39 2.00 -12.51
N TYR A 25 9.05 2.16 -11.36
CA TYR A 25 8.40 2.53 -10.11
C TYR A 25 8.82 3.91 -9.65
N LYS A 26 7.84 4.82 -9.53
CA LYS A 26 8.08 6.14 -8.97
C LYS A 26 8.23 6.05 -7.45
N LEU A 27 9.47 5.98 -6.99
CA LEU A 27 9.81 6.04 -5.56
C LEU A 27 9.22 7.30 -4.94
N ARG A 28 8.44 7.16 -3.86
CA ARG A 28 7.84 8.29 -3.14
C ARG A 28 8.48 8.43 -1.76
N LEU A 29 9.48 9.30 -1.66
CA LEU A 29 10.21 9.60 -0.42
C LEU A 29 9.44 10.46 0.60
N ASN A 30 8.29 11.02 0.20
CA ASN A 30 7.43 11.77 1.12
C ASN A 30 6.36 10.81 1.68
N PRO A 31 6.36 10.52 3.00
CA PRO A 31 5.43 9.56 3.61
C PRO A 31 3.96 9.95 3.41
N GLY A 32 3.63 11.24 3.50
CA GLY A 32 2.27 11.73 3.31
C GLY A 32 1.77 11.51 1.88
N ARG A 33 2.61 11.77 0.87
CA ARG A 33 2.27 11.53 -0.54
C ARG A 33 2.12 10.04 -0.85
N PHE A 34 2.96 9.19 -0.25
CA PHE A 34 2.79 7.74 -0.35
C PHE A 34 1.45 7.30 0.23
N TRP A 35 1.15 7.73 1.46
CA TRP A 35 -0.07 7.33 2.15
C TRP A 35 -1.33 7.76 1.41
N HIS A 36 -1.36 8.99 0.92
CA HIS A 36 -2.46 9.50 0.10
C HIS A 36 -2.67 8.65 -1.17
N SER A 37 -1.59 8.31 -1.87
CA SER A 37 -1.66 7.51 -3.09
C SER A 37 -2.18 6.09 -2.80
N GLN A 38 -1.74 5.50 -1.70
CA GLN A 38 -2.18 4.15 -1.30
C GLN A 38 -3.67 4.12 -0.93
N ARG A 39 -4.17 5.16 -0.23
CA ARG A 39 -5.59 5.31 0.07
C ARG A 39 -6.43 5.46 -1.19
N LEU A 40 -6.00 6.30 -2.13
CA LEU A 40 -6.67 6.43 -3.43
C LEU A 40 -6.73 5.10 -4.17
N ARG A 41 -5.60 4.40 -4.33
CA ARG A 41 -5.57 3.09 -4.99
C ARG A 41 -6.51 2.08 -4.34
N HIS A 42 -6.58 2.09 -3.01
CA HIS A 42 -7.51 1.22 -2.29
C HIS A 42 -8.98 1.57 -2.61
N LEU A 43 -9.33 2.85 -2.60
CA LEU A 43 -10.67 3.31 -2.97
C LEU A 43 -11.01 2.97 -4.43
N GLU A 44 -10.05 3.14 -5.35
CA GLU A 44 -10.18 2.76 -6.76
C GLU A 44 -10.42 1.25 -6.92
N SER A 45 -9.68 0.41 -6.20
CA SER A 45 -9.89 -1.05 -6.21
C SER A 45 -11.26 -1.45 -5.65
N CYS A 46 -11.71 -0.81 -4.58
CA CYS A 46 -13.05 -1.01 -4.02
C CYS A 46 -14.14 -0.59 -5.02
N TRP A 47 -13.97 0.58 -5.63
CA TRP A 47 -14.87 1.11 -6.65
C TRP A 47 -15.00 0.19 -7.86
N ALA A 48 -13.86 -0.32 -8.35
CA ALA A 48 -13.82 -1.25 -9.48
C ALA A 48 -14.23 -2.69 -9.11
N LYS A 49 -14.62 -2.97 -7.85
CA LYS A 49 -14.96 -4.31 -7.32
C LYS A 49 -13.86 -5.38 -7.53
N VAL A 50 -12.64 -4.97 -7.83
CA VAL A 50 -11.44 -5.82 -7.94
C VAL A 50 -10.66 -5.88 -6.63
N TYR A 51 -11.19 -5.26 -5.57
CA TYR A 51 -10.59 -5.33 -4.25
C TYR A 51 -10.45 -6.78 -3.80
N LYS A 52 -9.21 -7.27 -3.84
CA LYS A 52 -8.79 -8.47 -3.15
C LYS A 52 -8.10 -8.02 -1.87
N PRO A 53 -8.57 -8.43 -0.68
CA PRO A 53 -7.77 -8.23 0.53
C PRO A 53 -6.46 -8.99 0.31
N GLU A 54 -5.37 -8.25 0.11
CA GLU A 54 -4.03 -8.77 -0.15
C GLU A 54 -3.67 -9.84 0.90
N GLU A 55 -3.49 -11.10 0.48
CA GLU A 55 -2.96 -12.20 1.29
C GLU A 55 -1.43 -12.06 1.52
N HIS A 56 -0.95 -10.84 1.71
CA HIS A 56 0.46 -10.58 1.94
C HIS A 56 0.81 -10.78 3.42
N TYR A 57 1.07 -12.04 3.79
CA TYR A 57 2.18 -12.43 4.67
C TYR A 57 2.24 -13.95 4.74
N ASN A 58 3.15 -14.59 3.99
CA ASN A 58 3.86 -15.85 4.27
C ASN A 58 4.53 -16.40 2.99
N SER A 59 5.67 -15.80 2.61
CA SER A 59 6.82 -16.47 1.99
C SER A 59 8.05 -15.66 2.35
#